data_AF-A0A2C1LLP2-F1
#
_entry.id   AF-A0A2C1LLP2-F1
#
_cell.length_a   1.000
_cell.length_b   1.000
_cell.length_c   1.000
_cell.angle_alpha   90.00
_cell.angle_beta   90.00
_cell.angle_gamma   90.00
#
_symmetry.space_group_name_H-M   'P 1'
#
loop_
_entity.id
_entity.type
_entity.pdbx_description
1 polymer ?
#
loop_
_entity_poly.entity_id
_entity_poly.type
_entity_poly.pdbx_seq_one_letter_code
_entity_poly.pdbx_strand_id
1 'polypeptide(L)'
;MKEKREKQTDELITTLRDTITTYQLEGSSETRLQLLETLIGGNRGQQILENCEEHLAYTGNNYYSFMWRYLKSNRSELIKMLESLKFKSTTQNKGLEQAISFLLKNKHKKSEWISTIYTRKNGMNKNDWESVPLVDLTWIPEGWWRWISSNRRKNVYPNKINRRHFEACVFYQVRNELKSGDLCIEGSEQYADYREQLISWDKYRQNLHTFCEQAGLPTTAGEFKKQVYDKLYFLEKK
;
A
#
# COMPACT_ATOMS: atom_id res chain seq x y z
N MET A 1 28.44 11.00 9.72
CA MET A 1 27.25 10.37 9.08
C MET A 1 27.25 10.46 7.55
N LYS A 2 27.68 11.57 6.94
CA LYS A 2 27.73 11.70 5.47
C LYS A 2 28.80 10.80 4.81
N GLU A 3 30.03 10.83 5.32
CA GLU A 3 31.14 10.00 4.80
C GLU A 3 30.86 8.49 4.89
N LYS A 4 30.23 8.04 5.98
CA LYS A 4 29.84 6.62 6.13
C LYS A 4 28.86 6.18 5.03
N ARG A 5 27.97 7.07 4.59
CA ARG A 5 26.99 6.79 3.53
C ARG A 5 27.63 6.83 2.15
N GLU A 6 28.50 7.79 1.88
CA GLU A 6 29.26 7.85 0.62
C GLU A 6 30.03 6.54 0.40
N LYS A 7 30.72 6.06 1.44
CA LYS A 7 31.43 4.78 1.40
C LYS A 7 30.49 3.58 1.14
N GLN A 8 29.32 3.56 1.78
CA GLN A 8 28.32 2.50 1.61
C GLN A 8 27.73 2.52 0.18
N THR A 9 27.48 3.70 -0.38
CA THR A 9 27.02 3.87 -1.76
C THR A 9 28.09 3.42 -2.76
N ASP A 10 29.35 3.77 -2.54
CA ASP A 10 30.48 3.36 -3.39
C ASP A 10 30.66 1.83 -3.39
N GLU A 11 30.52 1.18 -2.23
CA GLU A 11 30.53 -0.28 -2.11
C GLU A 11 29.39 -0.94 -2.89
N LEU A 12 28.18 -0.36 -2.83
CA LEU A 12 27.03 -0.84 -3.61
C LEU A 12 27.25 -0.69 -5.13
N ILE A 13 27.75 0.46 -5.58
CA ILE A 13 28.04 0.73 -6.99
C ILE A 13 29.15 -0.19 -7.49
N THR A 14 30.20 -0.41 -6.69
CA THR A 14 31.29 -1.33 -7.02
C THR A 14 30.76 -2.76 -7.15
N THR A 15 29.91 -3.20 -6.23
CA THR A 15 29.29 -4.53 -6.29
C THR A 15 28.40 -4.69 -7.54
N LEU A 16 27.65 -3.64 -7.92
CA LEU A 16 26.86 -3.64 -9.15
C LEU A 16 27.76 -3.72 -10.40
N ARG A 17 28.87 -2.98 -10.41
CA ARG A 17 29.86 -3.04 -11.49
C ARG A 17 30.42 -4.47 -11.60
N ASP A 18 30.90 -5.03 -10.50
CA ASP A 18 31.55 -6.34 -10.46
C ASP A 18 30.59 -7.46 -10.88
N THR A 19 29.31 -7.37 -10.49
CA THR A 19 28.28 -8.33 -10.93
C THR A 19 28.00 -8.24 -12.42
N ILE A 20 27.90 -7.03 -13.00
CA ILE A 20 27.73 -6.83 -14.44
C ILE A 20 28.97 -7.35 -15.20
N THR A 21 30.18 -7.01 -14.74
CA THR A 21 31.42 -7.46 -15.36
C THR A 21 31.54 -8.98 -15.32
N THR A 22 31.22 -9.62 -14.18
CA THR A 22 31.25 -11.07 -14.04
C THR A 22 30.24 -11.76 -14.96
N TYR A 23 29.06 -11.18 -15.14
CA TYR A 23 28.05 -11.70 -16.04
C TYR A 23 28.47 -11.63 -17.52
N GLN A 24 29.24 -10.60 -17.88
CA GLN A 24 29.77 -10.37 -19.23
C GLN A 24 31.04 -11.16 -19.56
N LEU A 25 31.66 -11.86 -18.60
CA LEU A 25 32.85 -12.68 -18.87
C LEU A 25 32.56 -13.77 -19.90
N GLU A 26 33.51 -13.99 -20.80
CA GLU A 26 33.46 -15.12 -21.74
C GLU A 26 33.74 -16.43 -20.98
N GLY A 27 32.83 -17.40 -21.09
CA GLY A 27 32.93 -18.67 -20.39
C GLY A 27 31.60 -19.42 -20.30
N SER A 28 31.64 -20.62 -19.72
CA SER A 28 30.43 -21.43 -19.50
C SER A 28 29.46 -20.72 -18.54
N SER A 29 28.17 -21.01 -18.69
CA SER A 29 27.13 -20.46 -17.82
C SER A 29 27.31 -20.92 -16.36
N GLU A 30 27.77 -22.15 -16.11
CA GLU A 30 28.05 -22.60 -14.74
C GLU A 30 29.15 -21.80 -14.05
N THR A 31 30.27 -21.50 -14.74
CA THR A 31 31.37 -20.75 -14.14
C THR A 31 30.94 -19.33 -13.77
N ARG A 32 30.13 -18.69 -14.63
CA ARG A 32 29.55 -17.36 -14.33
C ARG A 32 28.60 -17.39 -13.13
N LEU A 33 27.75 -18.42 -13.03
CA LEU A 33 26.84 -18.59 -11.90
C LEU A 33 27.59 -18.79 -10.58
N GLN A 34 28.64 -19.61 -10.56
CA GLN A 34 29.47 -19.80 -9.37
C GLN A 34 30.14 -18.50 -8.93
N LEU A 35 30.71 -17.73 -9.87
CA LEU A 35 31.31 -16.44 -9.54
C LEU A 35 30.28 -15.43 -9.03
N LEU A 36 29.09 -15.38 -9.62
CA LEU A 36 27.99 -14.56 -9.10
C LEU A 36 27.56 -15.01 -7.70
N GLU A 37 27.51 -16.32 -7.44
CA GLU A 37 27.19 -16.85 -6.11
C GLU A 37 28.24 -16.47 -5.07
N THR A 38 29.52 -16.33 -5.44
CA THR A 38 30.54 -15.79 -4.51
C THR A 38 30.38 -14.28 -4.25
N LEU A 39 29.90 -13.52 -5.22
CA LEU A 39 29.74 -12.06 -5.12
C LEU A 39 28.48 -11.65 -4.36
N ILE A 40 27.36 -12.31 -4.66
CA ILE A 40 26.01 -11.93 -4.16
C ILE A 40 25.24 -13.09 -3.52
N GLY A 41 25.85 -14.26 -3.35
CA GLY A 41 25.21 -15.38 -2.68
C GLY A 41 25.25 -15.30 -1.15
N GLY A 42 24.48 -16.20 -0.52
CA GLY A 42 24.44 -16.38 0.93
C GLY A 42 24.09 -15.10 1.72
N ASN A 43 24.71 -14.97 2.90
CA ASN A 43 24.46 -13.85 3.82
C ASN A 43 24.96 -12.50 3.27
N ARG A 44 25.98 -12.52 2.40
CA ARG A 44 26.49 -11.29 1.77
C ARG A 44 25.45 -10.68 0.84
N GLY A 45 24.76 -11.50 0.06
CA GLY A 45 23.62 -11.07 -0.76
C GLY A 45 22.54 -10.40 0.06
N GLN A 46 22.18 -10.97 1.22
CA GLN A 46 21.20 -10.39 2.13
C GLN A 46 21.66 -9.02 2.66
N GLN A 47 22.92 -8.87 3.07
CA GLN A 47 23.47 -7.60 3.54
C GLN A 47 23.54 -6.54 2.44
N ILE A 48 23.93 -6.91 1.22
CA ILE A 48 23.91 -5.99 0.06
C ILE A 48 22.49 -5.51 -0.20
N LEU A 49 21.52 -6.42 -0.12
CA LEU A 49 20.11 -6.10 -0.29
C LEU A 49 19.66 -5.13 0.82
N GLU A 50 19.92 -5.42 2.09
CA GLU A 50 19.65 -4.50 3.21
C GLU A 50 20.28 -3.11 3.01
N ASN A 51 21.53 -3.03 2.56
CA ASN A 51 22.20 -1.76 2.24
C ASN A 51 21.54 -1.01 1.08
N CYS A 52 21.13 -1.72 0.02
CA CYS A 52 20.36 -1.15 -1.09
C CYS A 52 19.01 -0.59 -0.60
N GLU A 53 18.29 -1.33 0.25
CA GLU A 53 17.04 -0.89 0.83
C GLU A 53 17.21 0.33 1.73
N GLU A 54 18.30 0.38 2.49
CA GLU A 54 18.67 1.51 3.35
C GLU A 54 18.94 2.76 2.49
N HIS A 55 19.73 2.63 1.41
CA HIS A 55 20.02 3.74 0.51
C HIS A 55 18.77 4.26 -0.22
N LEU A 56 17.92 3.36 -0.73
CA LEU A 56 16.67 3.72 -1.40
C LEU A 56 15.70 4.45 -0.48
N ALA A 57 15.70 4.12 0.81
CA ALA A 57 14.83 4.77 1.77
C ALA A 57 15.13 6.25 1.98
N TYR A 58 16.42 6.63 1.98
CA TYR A 58 16.86 8.01 2.17
C TYR A 58 16.81 8.85 0.91
N THR A 59 17.02 8.25 -0.27
CA THR A 59 17.10 8.99 -1.54
C THR A 59 15.74 9.27 -2.19
N GLY A 60 14.70 8.50 -1.85
CA GLY A 60 13.39 8.60 -2.50
C GLY A 60 12.22 8.94 -1.58
N ASN A 61 12.46 9.46 -0.36
CA ASN A 61 11.45 9.59 0.69
C ASN A 61 10.71 8.25 0.95
N ASN A 62 11.45 7.15 0.88
CA ASN A 62 10.91 5.80 0.72
C ASN A 62 11.04 5.01 2.03
N TYR A 63 10.46 5.56 3.09
CA TYR A 63 10.50 5.02 4.45
C TYR A 63 9.80 3.65 4.61
N TYR A 64 9.20 3.11 3.55
CA TYR A 64 8.47 1.85 3.54
C TYR A 64 9.34 0.62 3.88
N SER A 65 10.62 0.60 3.49
CA SER A 65 11.54 -0.51 3.81
C SER A 65 11.81 -0.61 5.33
N PHE A 66 11.96 0.53 6.01
CA PHE A 66 12.19 0.56 7.45
C PHE A 66 10.95 0.31 8.30
N MET A 67 9.76 0.49 7.72
CA MET A 67 8.50 0.45 8.47
C MET A 67 8.36 -0.85 9.27
N TRP A 68 8.72 -1.98 8.67
CA TRP A 68 8.67 -3.27 9.36
C TRP A 68 9.57 -3.32 10.61
N ARG A 69 10.78 -2.75 10.53
CA ARG A 69 11.75 -2.74 11.64
C ARG A 69 11.17 -2.06 12.89
N TYR A 70 10.42 -0.97 12.71
CA TYR A 70 9.78 -0.24 13.80
C TYR A 70 8.48 -0.89 14.27
N LEU A 71 7.71 -1.51 13.38
CA LEU A 71 6.45 -2.16 13.74
C LEU A 71 6.64 -3.53 14.38
N LYS A 72 7.78 -4.21 14.14
CA LYS A 72 8.04 -5.57 14.62
C LYS A 72 7.90 -5.71 16.13
N SER A 73 8.37 -4.73 16.91
CA SER A 73 8.31 -4.79 18.38
C SER A 73 6.88 -4.75 18.92
N ASN A 74 6.00 -4.01 18.24
CA ASN A 74 4.63 -3.77 18.68
C ASN A 74 3.61 -4.58 17.86
N ARG A 75 4.09 -5.56 17.08
CA ARG A 75 3.26 -6.31 16.13
C ARG A 75 2.09 -6.99 16.84
N SER A 76 2.32 -7.58 18.01
CA SER A 76 1.27 -8.26 18.78
C SER A 76 0.15 -7.31 19.16
N GLU A 77 0.49 -6.11 19.63
CA GLU A 77 -0.42 -5.07 20.09
C GLU A 77 -1.22 -4.52 18.91
N LEU A 78 -0.55 -4.27 17.78
CA LEU A 78 -1.19 -3.80 16.56
C LEU A 78 -2.17 -4.84 15.98
N ILE A 79 -1.82 -6.13 16.03
CA ILE A 79 -2.74 -7.20 15.61
C ILE A 79 -3.92 -7.31 16.57
N LYS A 80 -3.69 -7.26 17.88
CA LYS A 80 -4.77 -7.25 18.89
C LYS A 80 -5.72 -6.07 18.68
N MET A 81 -5.18 -4.89 18.34
CA MET A 81 -5.97 -3.72 17.98
C MET A 81 -6.86 -4.03 16.76
N LEU A 82 -6.30 -4.60 15.70
CA LEU A 82 -7.07 -5.01 14.51
C LEU A 82 -8.17 -6.06 14.81
N GLU A 83 -7.99 -6.90 15.82
CA GLU A 83 -8.97 -7.90 16.24
C GLU A 83 -10.08 -7.33 17.11
N SER A 84 -9.75 -6.39 17.97
CA SER A 84 -10.67 -5.79 18.95
C SER A 84 -11.57 -4.72 18.34
N LEU A 85 -11.07 -3.99 17.34
CA LEU A 85 -11.76 -2.86 16.74
C LEU A 85 -12.49 -3.28 15.46
N LYS A 86 -13.70 -2.76 15.29
CA LYS A 86 -14.53 -3.03 14.12
C LYS A 86 -14.36 -1.92 13.10
N PHE A 87 -13.44 -2.12 12.17
CA PHE A 87 -13.18 -1.19 11.08
C PHE A 87 -14.23 -1.31 9.98
N LYS A 88 -14.70 -0.15 9.49
CA LYS A 88 -15.60 -0.04 8.35
C LYS A 88 -15.13 1.07 7.41
N SER A 89 -15.12 0.78 6.13
CA SER A 89 -14.92 1.72 5.04
C SER A 89 -16.14 2.62 4.92
N THR A 90 -15.88 3.92 4.88
CA THR A 90 -16.89 4.94 4.58
C THR A 90 -17.01 5.19 3.07
N THR A 91 -16.20 4.51 2.26
CA THR A 91 -16.15 4.63 0.80
C THR A 91 -16.67 3.35 0.11
N GLN A 92 -16.72 3.36 -1.22
CA GLN A 92 -17.04 2.15 -2.01
C GLN A 92 -15.88 1.14 -2.00
N ASN A 93 -14.66 1.57 -1.69
CA ASN A 93 -13.49 0.71 -1.68
C ASN A 93 -13.44 -0.09 -0.37
N LYS A 94 -13.60 -1.42 -0.48
CA LYS A 94 -13.50 -2.36 0.64
C LYS A 94 -12.17 -3.11 0.68
N GLY A 95 -11.21 -2.71 -0.16
CA GLY A 95 -9.91 -3.37 -0.27
C GLY A 95 -9.16 -3.43 1.05
N LEU A 96 -9.16 -2.34 1.84
CA LEU A 96 -8.49 -2.33 3.14
C LEU A 96 -9.19 -3.22 4.18
N GLU A 97 -10.52 -3.21 4.25
CA GLU A 97 -11.27 -4.12 5.14
C GLU A 97 -10.95 -5.60 4.84
N GLN A 98 -10.93 -5.96 3.55
CA GLN A 98 -10.57 -7.29 3.09
C GLN A 98 -9.11 -7.61 3.42
N ALA A 99 -8.21 -6.63 3.29
CA ALA A 99 -6.81 -6.78 3.63
C ALA A 99 -6.58 -6.99 5.13
N ILE A 100 -7.30 -6.28 6.01
CA ILE A 100 -7.28 -6.50 7.46
C ILE A 100 -7.73 -7.93 7.76
N SER A 101 -8.86 -8.36 7.17
CA SER A 101 -9.38 -9.71 7.34
C SER A 101 -8.37 -10.77 6.86
N PHE A 102 -7.72 -10.53 5.73
CA PHE A 102 -6.69 -11.41 5.18
C PHE A 102 -5.44 -11.46 6.07
N LEU A 103 -5.01 -10.32 6.61
CA LEU A 103 -3.91 -10.22 7.58
C LEU A 103 -4.20 -11.04 8.83
N LEU A 104 -5.38 -10.87 9.43
CA LEU A 104 -5.78 -11.60 10.63
C LEU A 104 -5.85 -13.11 10.40
N LYS A 105 -6.36 -13.57 9.25
CA LYS A 105 -6.35 -14.99 8.86
C LYS A 105 -4.94 -15.57 8.74
N ASN A 106 -3.96 -14.74 8.38
CA ASN A 106 -2.56 -15.16 8.20
C ASN A 106 -1.65 -14.78 9.39
N LYS A 107 -2.19 -14.26 10.50
CA LYS A 107 -1.41 -13.66 11.60
C LYS A 107 -0.37 -14.58 12.25
N HIS A 108 -0.63 -15.88 12.24
CA HIS A 108 0.24 -16.92 12.81
C HIS A 108 1.23 -17.52 11.80
N LYS A 109 1.12 -17.19 10.51
CA LYS A 109 2.07 -17.71 9.52
C LYS A 109 3.47 -17.14 9.77
N LYS A 110 4.46 -18.04 9.79
CA LYS A 110 5.87 -17.67 9.97
C LYS A 110 6.58 -17.43 8.64
N SER A 111 6.04 -17.93 7.52
CA SER A 111 6.61 -17.73 6.20
C SER A 111 6.74 -16.25 5.87
N GLU A 112 7.82 -15.90 5.17
CA GLU A 112 8.02 -14.55 4.66
C GLU A 112 7.04 -14.24 3.52
N TRP A 113 6.75 -15.24 2.69
CA TRP A 113 5.82 -15.12 1.59
C TRP A 113 4.50 -15.82 1.91
N ILE A 114 3.38 -15.16 1.62
CA ILE A 114 2.02 -15.69 1.77
C ILE A 114 1.33 -15.72 0.41
N SER A 115 0.60 -16.80 0.12
CA SER A 115 -0.14 -16.92 -1.14
C SER A 115 -1.38 -16.05 -1.14
N THR A 116 -1.62 -15.40 -2.27
CA THR A 116 -2.71 -14.46 -2.53
C THR A 116 -3.69 -15.00 -3.57
N ILE A 117 -3.47 -16.22 -4.05
CA ILE A 117 -4.37 -16.94 -4.95
C ILE A 117 -4.74 -18.29 -4.31
N TYR A 118 -5.92 -18.80 -4.67
CA TYR A 118 -6.24 -20.21 -4.49
C TYR A 118 -6.70 -20.79 -5.81
N THR A 119 -6.41 -22.06 -6.04
CA THR A 119 -6.87 -22.77 -7.24
C THR A 119 -8.19 -23.45 -6.93
N ARG A 120 -9.17 -23.27 -7.82
CA ARG A 120 -10.42 -24.04 -7.80
C ARG A 120 -10.63 -24.70 -9.16
N LYS A 121 -11.28 -25.84 -9.14
CA LYS A 121 -11.70 -26.50 -10.38
C LYS A 121 -12.84 -25.68 -11.01
N ASN A 122 -12.68 -25.28 -12.26
CA ASN A 122 -13.68 -24.51 -12.99
C ASN A 122 -14.27 -25.39 -14.11
N GLY A 123 -15.41 -26.05 -13.85
CA GLY A 123 -16.07 -26.91 -14.83
C GLY A 123 -15.87 -28.42 -14.65
N MET A 124 -16.50 -29.21 -15.52
CA MET A 124 -16.52 -30.68 -15.44
C MET A 124 -15.22 -31.35 -15.91
N ASN A 125 -14.44 -30.69 -16.77
CA ASN A 125 -13.19 -31.23 -17.33
C ASN A 125 -12.09 -31.36 -16.28
N LYS A 126 -11.24 -32.38 -16.40
CA LYS A 126 -10.15 -32.68 -15.44
C LYS A 126 -9.03 -31.62 -15.40
N ASN A 127 -8.90 -30.78 -16.43
CA ASN A 127 -7.77 -29.86 -16.58
C ASN A 127 -8.11 -28.38 -16.42
N ASP A 128 -9.38 -28.02 -16.16
CA ASP A 128 -9.76 -26.61 -15.96
C ASP A 128 -9.58 -26.20 -14.49
N TRP A 129 -8.43 -25.58 -14.20
CA TRP A 129 -8.13 -24.95 -12.92
C TRP A 129 -8.11 -23.44 -13.09
N GLU A 130 -8.93 -22.75 -12.31
CA GLU A 130 -8.96 -21.29 -12.24
C GLU A 130 -8.21 -20.81 -11.00
N SER A 131 -7.34 -19.82 -11.18
CA SER A 131 -6.69 -19.11 -10.07
C SER A 131 -7.55 -17.91 -9.66
N VAL A 132 -8.04 -17.93 -8.42
CA VAL A 132 -8.91 -16.88 -7.89
C VAL A 132 -8.16 -16.06 -6.84
N PRO A 133 -8.20 -14.72 -6.90
CA PRO A 133 -7.55 -13.87 -5.90
C PRO A 133 -8.23 -14.00 -4.54
N LEU A 134 -7.43 -14.12 -3.47
CA LEU A 134 -7.88 -14.20 -2.08
C LEU A 134 -8.11 -12.84 -1.43
N VAL A 135 -7.53 -11.77 -1.98
CA VAL A 135 -7.53 -10.43 -1.41
C VAL A 135 -7.41 -9.40 -2.52
N ASP A 136 -8.14 -8.30 -2.43
CA ASP A 136 -7.92 -7.16 -3.31
C ASP A 136 -6.63 -6.42 -2.92
N LEU A 137 -5.76 -6.19 -3.90
CA LEU A 137 -4.47 -5.50 -3.74
C LEU A 137 -4.43 -4.17 -4.52
N THR A 138 -5.52 -3.76 -5.15
CA THR A 138 -5.59 -2.54 -5.99
C THR A 138 -5.40 -1.26 -5.17
N TRP A 139 -5.80 -1.26 -3.90
CA TRP A 139 -5.64 -0.14 -2.95
C TRP A 139 -4.18 0.12 -2.55
N ILE A 140 -3.26 -0.83 -2.77
CA ILE A 140 -1.86 -0.69 -2.33
C ILE A 140 -1.19 0.47 -3.07
N PRO A 141 -0.60 1.45 -2.36
CA PRO A 141 0.11 2.56 -3.01
C PRO A 141 1.31 2.06 -3.81
N GLU A 142 1.64 2.74 -4.91
CA GLU A 142 2.72 2.32 -5.82
C GLU A 142 4.08 2.22 -5.10
N GLY A 143 4.36 3.13 -4.16
CA GLY A 143 5.56 3.09 -3.33
C GLY A 143 5.73 1.80 -2.53
N TRP A 144 4.61 1.19 -2.09
CA TRP A 144 4.59 -0.07 -1.35
C TRP A 144 4.68 -1.30 -2.25
N TRP A 145 4.21 -1.21 -3.49
CA TRP A 145 4.06 -2.36 -4.38
C TRP A 145 5.38 -3.14 -4.58
N ARG A 146 6.49 -2.41 -4.77
CA ARG A 146 7.83 -2.99 -4.97
C ARG A 146 8.32 -3.86 -3.81
N TRP A 147 7.81 -3.64 -2.61
CA TRP A 147 8.20 -4.35 -1.38
C TRP A 147 7.28 -5.55 -1.10
N ILE A 148 6.04 -5.47 -1.57
CA ILE A 148 5.00 -6.47 -1.31
C ILE A 148 5.01 -7.55 -2.39
N SER A 149 5.24 -7.18 -3.64
CA SER A 149 5.22 -8.08 -4.80
C SER A 149 6.62 -8.30 -5.35
N SER A 150 6.92 -9.54 -5.77
CA SER A 150 8.14 -9.85 -6.54
C SER A 150 8.13 -9.22 -7.93
N ASN A 151 6.95 -8.99 -8.51
CA ASN A 151 6.80 -8.29 -9.78
C ASN A 151 6.58 -6.79 -9.55
N ARG A 152 7.45 -5.97 -10.14
CA ARG A 152 7.37 -4.50 -10.05
C ARG A 152 6.16 -3.91 -10.76
N ARG A 153 5.56 -4.62 -11.73
CA ARG A 153 4.40 -4.12 -12.46
C ARG A 153 3.11 -4.45 -11.71
N LYS A 154 2.31 -3.43 -11.39
CA LYS A 154 1.03 -3.58 -10.66
C LYS A 154 -0.10 -4.17 -11.50
N ASN A 155 0.05 -4.21 -12.82
CA ASN A 155 -0.93 -4.81 -13.73
C ASN A 155 -0.96 -6.35 -13.69
N VAL A 156 0.04 -6.99 -13.08
CA VAL A 156 0.07 -8.44 -12.88
C VAL A 156 -0.22 -8.74 -11.41
N TYR A 157 -1.30 -9.47 -11.15
CA TYR A 157 -1.64 -9.90 -9.80
C TYR A 157 -0.57 -10.90 -9.29
N PRO A 158 0.03 -10.66 -8.12
CA PRO A 158 1.06 -11.55 -7.59
C PRO A 158 0.43 -12.82 -7.02
N ASN A 159 1.06 -13.98 -7.24
CA ASN A 159 0.63 -15.27 -6.65
C ASN A 159 0.98 -15.37 -5.15
N LYS A 160 2.03 -14.65 -4.74
CA LYS A 160 2.51 -14.54 -3.37
C LYS A 160 2.96 -13.12 -3.09
N ILE A 161 2.80 -12.67 -1.85
CA ILE A 161 3.27 -11.37 -1.36
C ILE A 161 4.17 -11.52 -0.14
N ASN A 162 5.05 -10.56 0.08
CA ASN A 162 5.85 -10.47 1.30
C ASN A 162 4.95 -10.07 2.48
N ARG A 163 4.80 -10.98 3.43
CA ARG A 163 3.92 -10.83 4.61
C ARG A 163 4.30 -9.64 5.46
N ARG A 164 5.59 -9.40 5.69
CA ARG A 164 6.07 -8.36 6.62
C ARG A 164 5.80 -6.96 6.05
N HIS A 165 6.12 -6.76 4.77
CA HIS A 165 5.82 -5.49 4.09
C HIS A 165 4.31 -5.31 3.87
N PHE A 166 3.56 -6.38 3.62
CA PHE A 166 2.11 -6.30 3.55
C PHE A 166 1.48 -5.89 4.88
N GLU A 167 1.88 -6.51 6.00
CA GLU A 167 1.43 -6.13 7.33
C GLU A 167 1.74 -4.66 7.62
N ALA A 168 2.98 -4.21 7.34
CA ALA A 168 3.38 -2.82 7.52
C ALA A 168 2.55 -1.85 6.65
N CYS A 169 2.26 -2.23 5.40
CA CYS A 169 1.41 -1.46 4.49
C CYS A 169 -0.02 -1.34 5.01
N VAL A 170 -0.61 -2.42 5.51
CA VAL A 170 -1.96 -2.41 6.10
C VAL A 170 -2.00 -1.47 7.30
N PHE A 171 -1.04 -1.55 8.23
CA PHE A 171 -1.01 -0.63 9.38
C PHE A 171 -0.83 0.84 8.97
N TYR A 172 0.04 1.10 7.99
CA TYR A 172 0.22 2.43 7.42
C TYR A 172 -1.08 2.97 6.81
N GLN A 173 -1.77 2.14 6.04
CA GLN A 173 -3.00 2.53 5.37
C GLN A 173 -4.16 2.70 6.35
N VAL A 174 -4.31 1.84 7.36
CA VAL A 174 -5.29 2.01 8.45
C VAL A 174 -5.12 3.37 9.12
N ARG A 175 -3.88 3.74 9.47
CA ARG A 175 -3.62 5.08 10.05
C ARG A 175 -4.04 6.21 9.11
N ASN A 176 -3.78 6.08 7.82
CA ASN A 176 -4.08 7.14 6.86
C ASN A 176 -5.58 7.27 6.58
N GLU A 177 -6.28 6.14 6.41
CA GLU A 177 -7.72 6.16 6.14
C GLU A 177 -8.53 6.58 7.38
N LEU A 178 -8.07 6.24 8.59
CA LEU A 178 -8.64 6.81 9.82
C LEU A 178 -8.45 8.33 9.91
N LYS A 179 -7.35 8.85 9.37
CA LYS A 179 -7.06 10.29 9.36
C LYS A 179 -7.84 11.04 8.28
N SER A 180 -8.07 10.43 7.12
CA SER A 180 -8.89 11.02 6.05
C SER A 180 -10.38 10.85 6.30
N GLY A 181 -10.78 9.91 7.16
CA GLY A 181 -12.17 9.55 7.40
C GLY A 181 -12.71 8.52 6.40
N ASP A 182 -11.85 7.94 5.55
CA ASP A 182 -12.19 6.85 4.62
C ASP A 182 -12.39 5.50 5.33
N LEU A 183 -11.86 5.40 6.55
CA LEU A 183 -12.06 4.30 7.48
C LEU A 183 -12.59 4.84 8.80
N CYS A 184 -13.59 4.16 9.37
CA CYS A 184 -14.17 4.45 10.67
C CYS A 184 -14.12 3.22 11.57
N ILE A 185 -14.30 3.44 12.88
CA ILE A 185 -14.35 2.41 13.90
C ILE A 185 -15.72 2.48 14.56
N GLU A 186 -16.47 1.37 14.52
CA GLU A 186 -17.77 1.32 15.21
C GLU A 186 -17.61 1.56 16.72
N GLY A 187 -18.45 2.43 17.28
CA GLY A 187 -18.43 2.76 18.71
C GLY A 187 -17.29 3.70 19.13
N SER A 188 -16.50 4.21 18.18
CA SER A 188 -15.51 5.27 18.45
C SER A 188 -16.20 6.64 18.41
N GLU A 189 -15.83 7.55 19.31
CA GLU A 189 -16.25 8.96 19.24
C GLU A 189 -15.40 9.74 18.23
N GLN A 190 -14.07 9.57 18.30
CA GLN A 190 -13.13 10.32 17.46
C GLN A 190 -13.07 9.81 16.01
N TYR A 191 -13.28 8.50 15.82
CA TYR A 191 -13.23 7.85 14.50
C TYR A 191 -14.59 7.23 14.14
N ALA A 192 -15.68 7.85 14.60
CA ALA A 192 -17.04 7.46 14.26
C ALA A 192 -17.29 7.54 12.75
N ASP A 193 -18.32 6.85 12.26
CA ASP A 193 -18.82 7.09 10.91
C ASP A 193 -19.48 8.48 10.86
N TYR A 194 -18.78 9.45 10.27
CA TYR A 194 -19.28 10.82 10.15
C TYR A 194 -20.61 10.90 9.39
N ARG A 195 -20.93 9.89 8.57
CA ARG A 195 -22.18 9.84 7.80
C ARG A 195 -23.40 9.67 8.69
N GLU A 196 -23.24 9.08 9.88
CA GLU A 196 -24.31 8.96 10.88
C GLU A 196 -24.69 10.31 11.50
N GLN A 197 -23.79 11.31 11.42
CA GLN A 197 -24.04 12.67 11.89
C GLN A 197 -24.69 13.56 10.82
N LEU A 198 -24.85 13.05 9.59
CA LEU A 198 -25.49 13.81 8.51
C LEU A 198 -27.01 13.83 8.69
N ILE A 199 -27.63 14.92 8.23
CA ILE A 199 -29.08 15.01 8.18
C ILE A 199 -29.64 14.03 7.15
N SER A 200 -30.81 13.47 7.45
CA SER A 200 -31.57 12.66 6.49
C SER A 200 -31.86 13.46 5.21
N TRP A 201 -31.98 12.76 4.08
CA TRP A 201 -32.37 13.37 2.80
C TRP A 201 -33.70 14.14 2.86
N ASP A 202 -34.64 13.74 3.71
CA ASP A 202 -35.90 14.46 3.91
C ASP A 202 -35.69 15.83 4.55
N LYS A 203 -34.98 15.87 5.68
CA LYS A 203 -34.57 17.14 6.32
C LYS A 203 -33.72 18.00 5.38
N TYR A 204 -32.84 17.40 4.58
CA TYR A 204 -32.08 18.13 3.57
C TYR A 204 -33.00 18.81 2.56
N ARG A 205 -33.96 18.09 1.98
CA ARG A 205 -34.91 18.65 1.00
C ARG A 205 -35.76 19.78 1.59
N GLN A 206 -36.20 19.63 2.84
CA GLN A 206 -37.00 20.65 3.52
C GLN A 206 -36.20 21.94 3.78
N ASN A 207 -34.94 21.81 4.17
CA ASN A 207 -34.11 22.95 4.59
C ASN A 207 -33.26 23.54 3.46
N LEU A 208 -33.26 22.93 2.26
CA LEU A 208 -32.39 23.31 1.15
C LEU A 208 -32.54 24.79 0.76
N HIS A 209 -33.79 25.26 0.62
CA HIS A 209 -34.06 26.63 0.23
C HIS A 209 -33.53 27.63 1.26
N THR A 210 -33.86 27.41 2.53
CA THR A 210 -33.40 28.25 3.65
C THR A 210 -31.88 28.27 3.76
N PHE A 211 -31.22 27.13 3.57
CA PHE A 211 -29.77 27.05 3.55
C PHE A 211 -29.17 27.84 2.37
N CYS A 212 -29.71 27.68 1.16
CA CYS A 212 -29.26 28.40 -0.04
C CYS A 212 -29.38 29.92 0.16
N GLU A 213 -30.51 30.40 0.69
CA GLU A 213 -30.71 31.81 1.01
C GLU A 213 -29.69 32.33 2.04
N GLN A 214 -29.50 31.61 3.14
CA GLN A 214 -28.57 31.99 4.21
C GLN A 214 -27.10 31.96 3.77
N ALA A 215 -26.73 30.99 2.94
CA ALA A 215 -25.38 30.83 2.41
C ALA A 215 -25.09 31.74 1.20
N GLY A 216 -26.10 32.47 0.68
CA GLY A 216 -25.98 33.26 -0.54
C GLY A 216 -25.69 32.39 -1.79
N LEU A 217 -26.13 31.14 -1.76
CA LEU A 217 -25.97 30.16 -2.83
C LEU A 217 -27.26 30.03 -3.64
N PRO A 218 -27.18 29.88 -4.98
CA PRO A 218 -28.36 29.61 -5.77
C PRO A 218 -28.97 28.24 -5.46
N THR A 219 -30.30 28.16 -5.50
CA THR A 219 -31.06 26.93 -5.23
C THR A 219 -31.00 25.94 -6.39
N THR A 220 -30.64 26.41 -7.59
CA THR A 220 -30.54 25.57 -8.80
C THR A 220 -29.10 25.35 -9.24
N ALA A 221 -28.83 24.16 -9.79
CA ALA A 221 -27.49 23.79 -10.27
C ALA A 221 -26.98 24.71 -11.40
N GLY A 222 -27.88 25.18 -12.28
CA GLY A 222 -27.53 26.06 -13.39
C GLY A 222 -27.05 27.44 -12.92
N GLU A 223 -27.76 28.05 -11.97
CA GLU A 223 -27.39 29.34 -11.39
C GLU A 223 -26.12 29.22 -10.54
N PHE A 224 -25.99 28.15 -9.75
CA PHE A 224 -24.77 27.89 -8.97
C PHE A 224 -23.55 27.78 -9.88
N LYS A 225 -23.68 27.04 -11.00
CA LYS A 225 -22.62 26.94 -12.01
C LYS A 225 -22.22 28.33 -12.51
N LYS A 226 -23.18 29.15 -12.95
CA LYS A 226 -22.91 30.51 -13.44
C LYS A 226 -22.19 31.37 -12.40
N GLN A 227 -22.66 31.36 -11.15
CA GLN A 227 -22.04 32.10 -10.04
C GLN A 227 -20.58 31.68 -9.80
N VAL A 228 -20.26 30.39 -9.90
CA VAL A 228 -18.88 29.88 -9.77
C VAL A 228 -18.00 30.32 -10.95
N TYR A 229 -18.51 30.23 -12.19
CA TYR A 229 -17.77 30.70 -13.38
C TYR A 229 -17.47 32.20 -13.30
N ASP A 230 -18.44 33.02 -12.90
CA ASP A 230 -18.27 34.47 -12.77
C ASP A 230 -17.21 34.81 -11.70
N LYS A 231 -17.20 34.09 -10.56
CA LYS A 231 -16.18 34.24 -9.51
C LYS A 231 -14.78 33.83 -9.99
N LEU A 232 -14.66 32.71 -10.71
CA LEU A 232 -13.38 32.25 -11.25
C LEU A 232 -12.83 33.22 -12.31
N TYR A 233 -13.69 33.72 -13.20
CA TYR A 233 -13.32 34.70 -14.22
C TYR A 233 -12.85 36.03 -13.62
N PHE A 234 -13.46 36.45 -12.50
CA PHE A 234 -13.04 37.65 -11.77
C PHE A 234 -11.66 37.47 -11.08
N LEU A 235 -11.35 36.26 -10.61
CA LEU A 235 -10.04 35.93 -10.01
C LEU A 235 -8.92 35.83 -11.05
N GLU A 236 -9.22 35.38 -12.27
CA GLU A 236 -8.24 35.29 -13.37
C GLU A 236 -7.82 36.67 -13.91
N LYS A 237 -8.67 37.69 -13.74
CA LYS A 237 -8.39 39.08 -14.16
C LYS A 237 -7.64 39.91 -13.11
N LYS A 238 -7.28 39.34 -11.97
CA LYS A 238 -6.60 40.02 -10.86
C LYS A 238 -5.18 39.51 -10.72
#